data_AF-A0A7X3QER6-F1
#
_entry.id   AF-A0A7X3QER6-F1
#
_cell.length_a   1.000
_cell.length_b   1.000
_cell.length_c   1.000
_cell.angle_alpha   90.00
_cell.angle_beta   90.00
_cell.angle_gamma   90.00
#
_symmetry.space_group_name_H-M   'P 1'
#
loop_
_entity.id
_entity.type
_entity.pdbx_description
1 polymer ?
#
loop_
_entity_poly.entity_id
_entity_poly.type
_entity_poly.pdbx_seq_one_letter_code
_entity_poly.pdbx_strand_id
1 'polypeptide(L)'
;MKKTMLAAYMVCVVMVAAPQPAAAQDGPTTGAEMMQPFDPRYLTGVWEVEWVPPDDVGLFPPGPLTGIERVTHIDNRFLKVEVHLTGRDGTSISGEGMIFYEFGLGGQSLVRYVVYDAGFALLQQGPVGGDLGGYYSAFWETPEIEHNAVTYALRGRSYFVSPDAYRVNQEISVDREAFANLGLMWLTRKPCVSAPAVPVTDWRGESVVATEGSVDSNGVRIVYHTAGEGPLVIFVHGVSAPWHDYRNQIPMLAEKYRVVAMSTRGTDMSDKPEGYENYFAEHISDDISAIIEHFGEDRATIVGQDSGGLYAWHFAMTRPEQTERLVSIGTVHPGGLTRELIDNPAQQQANQFQRNMQVFPEAGNDFGQGVRAAPRDPDEPANLAQLRRESAQCLDTDSVVGFYKTNWPTSPTTMETESVGFKLGEFPPVTAPTLFIYGKDGPFFLNPSVNGMWDWVEGPLTIQVLPGVGHGPHREAPEFVTPRILEWLETGR
;
A
#
# COMPACT_ATOMS: atom_id res chain seq x y z
N MET A 1 13.85 35.47 18.72
CA MET A 1 13.05 35.33 19.95
C MET A 1 12.72 33.84 20.12
N LYS A 2 13.31 33.25 21.17
CA LYS A 2 13.05 31.94 21.83
C LYS A 2 12.73 30.70 20.96
N LYS A 3 13.78 30.04 20.47
CA LYS A 3 13.83 28.58 20.25
C LYS A 3 14.75 27.99 21.32
N THR A 4 14.21 27.75 22.52
CA THR A 4 14.89 27.03 23.61
C THR A 4 13.82 26.57 24.59
N MET A 5 13.64 25.25 24.72
CA MET A 5 12.85 24.47 25.70
C MET A 5 11.92 23.48 25.00
N LEU A 6 12.46 22.34 24.58
CA LEU A 6 11.78 21.04 24.64
C LEU A 6 12.84 19.92 24.49
N ALA A 7 13.96 20.09 25.19
CA ALA A 7 15.08 19.16 25.25
C ALA A 7 15.68 19.24 26.67
N ALA A 8 14.83 19.00 27.68
CA ALA A 8 15.23 18.82 29.08
C ALA A 8 13.97 18.53 29.90
N TYR A 9 13.49 17.29 29.89
CA TYR A 9 12.73 16.65 30.99
C TYR A 9 12.52 15.17 30.63
N MET A 10 13.60 14.45 30.39
CA MET A 10 13.62 13.00 30.52
C MET A 10 14.53 12.71 31.70
N VAL A 11 13.94 12.78 32.90
CA VAL A 11 14.61 12.33 34.11
C VAL A 11 14.87 10.84 33.92
N CYS A 12 16.15 10.49 33.88
CA CYS A 12 16.64 9.13 33.91
C CYS A 12 16.24 8.53 35.27
N VAL A 13 15.04 7.95 35.34
CA VAL A 13 14.64 7.12 36.48
C VAL A 13 15.09 5.70 36.16
N VAL A 14 16.32 5.37 36.55
CA VAL A 14 16.72 3.99 36.79
C VAL A 14 15.96 3.54 38.04
N MET A 15 14.71 3.12 37.89
CA MET A 15 14.02 2.38 38.93
C MET A 15 14.54 0.95 38.86
N VAL A 16 15.35 0.58 39.85
CA VAL A 16 15.55 -0.83 40.22
C VAL A 16 14.16 -1.36 40.59
N ALA A 17 13.56 -2.13 39.68
CA ALA A 17 12.31 -2.83 39.96
C ALA A 17 12.56 -3.79 41.13
N ALA A 18 12.02 -3.48 42.29
CA ALA A 18 11.81 -4.50 43.32
C ALA A 18 10.83 -5.53 42.74
N PRO A 19 11.05 -6.84 42.92
CA PRO A 19 10.10 -7.83 42.44
C PRO A 19 8.75 -7.61 43.14
N GLN A 20 7.73 -7.25 42.36
CA GLN A 20 6.36 -7.16 42.87
C GLN A 20 5.91 -8.56 43.33
N PRO A 21 5.16 -8.65 44.44
CA PRO A 21 4.58 -9.90 44.88
C PRO A 21 3.59 -10.39 43.82
N ALA A 22 3.78 -11.63 43.38
CA ALA A 22 3.00 -12.28 42.34
C ALA A 22 1.49 -12.17 42.63
N ALA A 23 0.80 -11.31 41.86
CA ALA A 23 -0.63 -11.44 41.67
C ALA A 23 -0.86 -12.71 40.83
N ALA A 24 -1.53 -13.69 41.41
CA ALA A 24 -1.85 -14.95 40.77
C ALA A 24 -2.94 -14.75 39.69
N GLN A 25 -2.53 -14.32 38.51
CA GLN A 25 -3.21 -14.60 37.25
C GLN A 25 -2.13 -15.16 36.32
N ASP A 26 -2.36 -16.36 35.81
CA ASP A 26 -1.42 -17.11 34.99
C ASP A 26 -0.86 -16.22 33.86
N GLY A 27 0.44 -15.92 33.96
CA GLY A 27 1.19 -15.29 32.87
C GLY A 27 1.23 -16.18 31.63
N PRO A 28 1.93 -15.76 30.56
CA PRO A 28 2.04 -16.58 29.35
C PRO A 28 2.50 -18.00 29.71
N THR A 29 1.94 -18.99 29.01
CA THR A 29 2.35 -20.38 29.12
C THR A 29 3.84 -20.44 28.83
N THR A 30 4.65 -20.85 29.82
CA THR A 30 6.12 -20.69 29.84
C THR A 30 6.88 -21.68 28.93
N GLY A 31 6.19 -22.28 27.96
CA GLY A 31 6.75 -23.29 27.05
C GLY A 31 7.52 -22.65 25.90
N ALA A 32 8.76 -23.09 25.67
CA ALA A 32 9.61 -22.65 24.55
C ALA A 32 8.97 -22.93 23.15
N GLU A 33 7.97 -23.81 23.08
CA GLU A 33 7.26 -24.19 21.86
C GLU A 33 6.25 -23.13 21.38
N MET A 34 5.89 -22.13 22.21
CA MET A 34 4.88 -21.11 21.88
C MET A 34 5.47 -19.71 21.56
N MET A 35 6.81 -19.61 21.50
CA MET A 35 7.57 -18.37 21.29
C MET A 35 7.84 -18.08 19.80
N GLN A 36 6.83 -18.12 18.93
CA GLN A 36 7.02 -17.53 17.60
C GLN A 36 7.29 -16.03 17.78
N PRO A 37 8.28 -15.46 17.06
CA PRO A 37 8.51 -14.02 17.14
C PRO A 37 7.22 -13.27 16.80
N PHE A 38 6.83 -12.34 17.67
CA PHE A 38 5.74 -11.42 17.39
C PHE A 38 6.03 -10.64 16.11
N ASP A 39 5.09 -10.71 15.18
CA ASP A 39 5.13 -10.01 13.92
C ASP A 39 4.47 -8.62 14.09
N PRO A 40 5.24 -7.52 14.10
CA PRO A 40 4.70 -6.19 14.33
C PRO A 40 3.75 -5.70 13.23
N ARG A 41 3.67 -6.38 12.07
CA ARG A 41 2.66 -6.09 11.03
C ARG A 41 1.22 -6.27 11.52
N TYR A 42 1.02 -7.05 12.58
CA TYR A 42 -0.27 -7.18 13.24
C TYR A 42 -0.74 -5.87 13.89
N LEU A 43 0.11 -4.84 13.98
CA LEU A 43 -0.23 -3.55 14.58
C LEU A 43 -0.56 -2.48 13.53
N THR A 44 0.18 -2.39 12.43
CA THR A 44 0.10 -1.26 11.49
C THR A 44 -1.11 -1.35 10.59
N GLY A 45 -1.86 -0.27 10.41
CA GLY A 45 -3.07 -0.25 9.60
C GLY A 45 -4.12 0.73 10.09
N VAL A 46 -5.29 0.68 9.45
CA VAL A 46 -6.50 1.37 9.89
C VAL A 46 -7.46 0.33 10.44
N TRP A 47 -7.76 0.45 11.72
CA TRP A 47 -8.58 -0.46 12.49
C TRP A 47 -9.91 0.21 12.81
N GLU A 48 -11.01 -0.43 12.41
CA GLU A 48 -12.32 -0.08 12.94
C GLU A 48 -12.42 -0.61 14.36
N VAL A 49 -12.79 0.27 15.29
CA VAL A 49 -12.89 -0.02 16.72
C VAL A 49 -14.37 -0.12 17.08
N GLU A 50 -14.75 -1.21 17.73
CA GLU A 50 -16.03 -1.36 18.41
C GLU A 50 -15.77 -1.68 19.88
N TRP A 51 -16.34 -0.89 20.78
CA TRP A 51 -16.12 -1.08 22.21
C TRP A 51 -17.37 -0.69 23.01
N VAL A 52 -17.71 -1.52 24.01
CA VAL A 52 -18.83 -1.26 24.90
C VAL A 52 -18.31 -1.15 26.34
N PRO A 53 -17.80 0.03 26.76
CA PRO A 53 -17.47 0.26 28.16
C PRO A 53 -18.73 0.34 29.05
N PRO A 54 -18.61 0.11 30.37
CA PRO A 54 -19.68 0.40 31.31
C PRO A 54 -20.00 1.91 31.37
N ASP A 55 -21.25 2.26 31.61
CA ASP A 55 -21.75 3.65 31.51
C ASP A 55 -21.20 4.61 32.58
N ASP A 56 -20.66 4.12 33.70
CA ASP A 56 -20.31 4.93 34.89
C ASP A 56 -18.80 4.96 35.23
N VAL A 57 -17.92 4.72 34.26
CA VAL A 57 -16.46 4.66 34.53
C VAL A 57 -15.82 6.05 34.66
N GLY A 58 -16.38 7.08 34.03
CA GLY A 58 -15.92 8.47 34.14
C GLY A 58 -14.60 8.82 33.41
N LEU A 59 -13.82 7.81 32.99
CA LEU A 59 -12.58 8.00 32.22
C LEU A 59 -12.81 8.05 30.69
N PHE A 60 -13.83 7.35 30.20
CA PHE A 60 -14.19 7.29 28.78
C PHE A 60 -15.65 7.71 28.58
N PRO A 61 -16.06 8.11 27.36
CA PRO A 61 -17.46 8.39 27.09
C PRO A 61 -18.34 7.15 27.35
N PRO A 62 -19.56 7.33 27.87
CA PRO A 62 -20.45 6.23 28.25
C PRO A 62 -21.06 5.55 27.02
N GLY A 63 -21.49 4.31 27.21
CA GLY A 63 -22.16 3.51 26.18
C GLY A 63 -21.26 3.06 25.04
N PRO A 64 -21.84 2.43 23.99
CA PRO A 64 -21.06 1.89 22.89
C PRO A 64 -20.33 2.96 22.09
N LEU A 65 -19.03 2.76 21.97
CA LEU A 65 -18.10 3.57 21.21
C LEU A 65 -17.72 2.86 19.92
N THR A 66 -17.74 3.60 18.81
CA THR A 66 -17.23 3.15 17.52
C THR A 66 -16.25 4.17 16.98
N GLY A 67 -15.27 3.74 16.20
CA GLY A 67 -14.36 4.68 15.58
C GLY A 67 -13.20 4.02 14.86
N ILE A 68 -12.11 4.75 14.76
CA ILE A 68 -10.93 4.33 14.02
C ILE A 68 -9.68 4.46 14.90
N GLU A 69 -8.84 3.44 14.89
CA GLU A 69 -7.45 3.53 15.30
C GLU A 69 -6.57 3.41 14.04
N ARG A 70 -5.68 4.38 13.83
CA ARG A 70 -4.67 4.35 12.77
C ARG A 70 -3.30 4.16 13.39
N VAL A 71 -2.59 3.13 12.95
CA VAL A 71 -1.22 2.84 13.36
C VAL A 71 -0.32 2.92 12.12
N THR A 72 0.68 3.81 12.15
CA THR A 72 1.60 4.05 11.01
C THR A 72 3.05 3.92 11.45
N HIS A 73 3.93 3.53 10.53
CA HIS A 73 5.36 3.50 10.82
C HIS A 73 5.91 4.92 10.96
N ILE A 74 6.79 5.13 11.94
CA ILE A 74 7.66 6.32 12.03
C ILE A 74 9.07 5.93 11.60
N ASP A 75 9.66 4.95 12.29
CA ASP A 75 10.99 4.40 12.07
C ASP A 75 11.04 2.99 12.67
N ASN A 76 11.89 2.08 12.16
CA ASN A 76 12.04 0.65 12.48
C ASN A 76 11.25 0.08 13.68
N ARG A 77 11.43 0.62 14.90
CA ARG A 77 10.83 0.10 16.16
C ARG A 77 9.71 0.96 16.76
N PHE A 78 9.39 2.09 16.15
CA PHE A 78 8.42 3.08 16.61
C PHE A 78 7.28 3.23 15.61
N LEU A 79 6.06 3.01 16.10
CA LEU A 79 4.83 3.25 15.36
C LEU A 79 4.11 4.46 15.95
N LYS A 80 3.52 5.29 15.12
CA LYS A 80 2.56 6.32 15.53
C LYS A 80 1.20 5.66 15.69
N VAL A 81 0.47 6.01 16.75
CA VAL A 81 -0.94 5.61 16.92
C VAL A 81 -1.83 6.84 17.07
N GLU A 82 -2.92 6.86 16.32
CA GLU A 82 -3.95 7.89 16.34
C GLU A 82 -5.29 7.19 16.57
N VAL A 83 -6.03 7.61 17.59
CA VAL A 83 -7.31 7.02 17.97
C VAL A 83 -8.39 8.09 17.86
N HIS A 84 -9.53 7.75 17.30
CA HIS A 84 -10.72 8.58 17.33
C HIS A 84 -11.96 7.71 17.52
N LEU A 85 -12.62 7.86 18.66
CA LEU A 85 -13.83 7.11 19.02
C LEU A 85 -15.00 8.08 19.22
N THR A 86 -16.19 7.64 18.86
CA THR A 86 -17.44 8.40 19.00
C THR A 86 -18.50 7.51 19.65
N GLY A 87 -19.17 8.04 20.67
CA GLY A 87 -20.32 7.44 21.32
C GLY A 87 -21.63 7.74 20.59
N ARG A 88 -22.68 7.00 20.92
CA ARG A 88 -24.00 7.13 20.26
C ARG A 88 -24.63 8.52 20.36
N ASP A 89 -24.31 9.26 21.40
CA ASP A 89 -24.81 10.61 21.66
C ASP A 89 -23.98 11.71 20.99
N GLY A 90 -22.96 11.34 20.21
CA GLY A 90 -22.04 12.25 19.52
C GLY A 90 -20.89 12.72 20.39
N THR A 91 -20.77 12.26 21.64
CA THR A 91 -19.53 12.45 22.43
C THR A 91 -18.37 11.75 21.72
N SER A 92 -17.18 12.35 21.75
CA SER A 92 -16.00 11.78 21.11
C SER A 92 -14.77 11.91 22.00
N ILE A 93 -13.83 10.99 21.80
CA ILE A 93 -12.52 11.01 22.44
C ILE A 93 -11.47 10.70 21.38
N SER A 94 -10.43 11.51 21.32
CA SER A 94 -9.31 11.34 20.38
C SER A 94 -8.01 11.21 21.15
N GLY A 95 -7.06 10.46 20.61
CA GLY A 95 -5.75 10.33 21.22
C GLY A 95 -4.65 10.19 20.18
N GLU A 96 -3.46 10.66 20.53
CA GLU A 96 -2.26 10.52 19.72
C GLU A 96 -1.13 9.98 20.58
N GLY A 97 -0.30 9.12 20.00
CA GLY A 97 0.68 8.38 20.77
C GLY A 97 1.67 7.60 19.94
N MET A 98 2.39 6.72 20.63
CA MET A 98 3.39 5.86 20.04
C MET A 98 3.26 4.43 20.55
N ILE A 99 3.59 3.47 19.68
CA ILE A 99 3.84 2.08 20.04
C ILE A 99 5.32 1.80 19.83
N PHE A 100 5.95 1.16 20.80
CA PHE A 100 7.32 0.70 20.77
C PHE A 100 7.36 -0.80 20.98
N TYR A 101 8.10 -1.50 20.12
CA TYR A 101 8.32 -2.94 20.19
C TYR A 101 9.79 -3.24 20.40
N GLU A 102 10.12 -4.05 21.41
CA GLU A 102 11.49 -4.44 21.74
C GLU A 102 11.68 -5.96 21.78
N PHE A 103 12.82 -6.40 21.24
CA PHE A 103 13.30 -7.77 21.32
C PHE A 103 14.66 -7.79 22.01
N GLY A 104 14.81 -8.61 23.05
CA GLY A 104 16.06 -8.75 23.78
C GLY A 104 16.19 -10.08 24.54
N LEU A 105 17.28 -10.22 25.29
CA LEU A 105 17.59 -11.44 26.06
C LEU A 105 16.51 -11.85 27.08
N GLY A 106 15.59 -10.93 27.44
CA GLY A 106 14.47 -11.15 28.36
C GLY A 106 13.12 -11.46 27.71
N GLY A 107 13.06 -11.58 26.38
CA GLY A 107 11.81 -11.81 25.63
C GLY A 107 11.38 -10.62 24.78
N GLN A 108 10.12 -10.66 24.32
CA GLN A 108 9.50 -9.64 23.48
C GLN A 108 8.54 -8.80 24.32
N SER A 109 8.59 -7.48 24.15
CA SER A 109 7.70 -6.56 24.86
C SER A 109 7.10 -5.53 23.93
N LEU A 110 5.88 -5.13 24.26
CA LEU A 110 5.14 -4.08 23.58
C LEU A 110 4.84 -2.96 24.59
N VAL A 111 5.14 -1.73 24.20
CA VAL A 111 4.81 -0.51 24.95
C VAL A 111 3.92 0.35 24.08
N ARG A 112 2.74 0.71 24.56
CA ARG A 112 1.81 1.62 23.89
C ARG A 112 1.55 2.81 24.81
N TYR A 113 1.84 4.01 24.32
CA TYR A 113 1.64 5.26 25.05
C TYR A 113 0.74 6.19 24.24
N VAL A 114 -0.45 6.52 24.74
CA VAL A 114 -1.42 7.38 24.05
C VAL A 114 -1.89 8.49 24.97
N VAL A 115 -1.83 9.74 24.48
CA VAL A 115 -2.35 10.93 25.16
C VAL A 115 -3.69 11.28 24.54
N TYR A 116 -4.73 11.31 25.37
CA TYR A 116 -6.09 11.62 24.94
C TYR A 116 -6.42 13.10 25.13
N ASP A 117 -7.22 13.65 24.22
CA ASP A 117 -7.75 15.03 24.25
C ASP A 117 -8.62 15.30 25.50
N ALA A 118 -9.15 14.25 26.11
CA ALA A 118 -9.80 14.26 27.41
C ALA A 118 -8.86 14.62 28.58
N GLY A 119 -7.54 14.70 28.39
CA GLY A 119 -6.59 15.18 29.40
C GLY A 119 -5.98 14.11 30.30
N PHE A 120 -5.89 12.86 29.81
CA PHE A 120 -5.15 11.78 30.45
C PHE A 120 -4.29 11.03 29.43
N ALA A 121 -3.35 10.21 29.93
CA ALA A 121 -2.52 9.37 29.08
C ALA A 121 -2.52 7.92 29.58
N LEU A 122 -2.50 6.97 28.66
CA LEU A 122 -2.37 5.54 28.96
C LEU A 122 -0.98 5.07 28.55
N LEU A 123 -0.21 4.53 29.51
CA LEU A 123 1.02 3.79 29.25
C LEU A 123 0.74 2.31 29.50
N GLN A 124 0.62 1.53 28.43
CA GLN A 124 0.38 0.10 28.46
C GLN A 124 1.69 -0.62 28.13
N GLN A 125 2.26 -1.34 29.09
CA GLN A 125 3.52 -2.06 28.88
C GLN A 125 3.40 -3.51 29.33
N GLY A 126 3.93 -4.43 28.53
CA GLY A 126 4.19 -5.79 28.98
C GLY A 126 4.64 -6.75 27.88
N PRO A 127 4.73 -8.05 28.20
CA PRO A 127 5.26 -9.06 27.28
C PRO A 127 4.29 -9.37 26.14
N VAL A 128 4.83 -9.70 24.97
CA VAL A 128 4.08 -10.18 23.80
C VAL A 128 4.64 -11.51 23.30
N GLY A 129 3.78 -12.44 22.90
CA GLY A 129 4.19 -13.77 22.41
C GLY A 129 3.00 -14.65 22.01
N GLY A 130 3.26 -15.84 21.46
CA GLY A 130 2.20 -16.78 21.05
C GLY A 130 1.52 -17.47 22.25
N ASP A 131 0.21 -17.73 22.16
CA ASP A 131 -0.53 -18.47 23.18
C ASP A 131 -1.81 -19.15 22.66
N LEU A 132 -2.46 -19.94 23.53
CA LEU A 132 -3.75 -20.57 23.28
C LEU A 132 -4.89 -19.56 23.48
N GLY A 133 -5.10 -18.67 22.52
CA GLY A 133 -6.15 -17.64 22.58
C GLY A 133 -6.17 -16.65 21.41
N GLY A 134 -5.04 -16.53 20.69
CA GLY A 134 -4.83 -15.84 19.42
C GLY A 134 -3.55 -16.37 18.73
N TYR A 135 -3.14 -15.84 17.58
CA TYR A 135 -1.79 -16.14 17.05
C TYR A 135 -0.70 -15.54 17.95
N TYR A 136 -0.98 -14.36 18.52
CA TYR A 136 -0.18 -13.71 19.55
C TYR A 136 -1.07 -13.08 20.62
N SER A 137 -0.54 -12.85 21.82
CA SER A 137 -1.13 -11.92 22.78
C SER A 137 -0.10 -11.05 23.47
N ALA A 138 -0.54 -9.86 23.87
CA ALA A 138 0.21 -8.94 24.71
C ALA A 138 -0.53 -8.70 26.02
N PHE A 139 0.13 -8.95 27.15
CA PHE A 139 -0.36 -8.59 28.48
C PHE A 139 0.15 -7.21 28.83
N TRP A 140 -0.67 -6.37 29.43
CA TRP A 140 -0.25 -5.02 29.80
C TRP A 140 -1.00 -4.53 31.03
N GLU A 141 -0.31 -3.68 31.79
CA GLU A 141 -0.89 -2.90 32.88
C GLU A 141 -0.46 -1.45 32.72
N THR A 142 -1.24 -0.53 33.28
CA THR A 142 -0.90 0.88 33.34
C THR A 142 -0.43 1.27 34.73
N PRO A 143 0.45 2.28 34.86
CA PRO A 143 0.58 3.04 36.11
C PRO A 143 -0.77 3.63 36.55
N GLU A 144 -0.86 4.03 37.82
CA GLU A 144 -2.00 4.82 38.30
C GLU A 144 -2.07 6.16 37.54
N ILE A 145 -3.29 6.55 37.18
CA ILE A 145 -3.61 7.77 36.45
C ILE A 145 -4.55 8.59 37.33
N GLU A 146 -4.21 9.84 37.61
CA GLU A 146 -5.14 10.77 38.26
C GLU A 146 -5.88 11.57 37.18
N HIS A 147 -7.21 11.52 37.20
CA HIS A 147 -8.05 12.30 36.29
C HIS A 147 -9.33 12.74 37.01
N ASN A 148 -9.65 14.05 36.96
CA ASN A 148 -10.79 14.65 37.65
C ASN A 148 -10.90 14.29 39.16
N ALA A 149 -9.75 14.24 39.85
CA ALA A 149 -9.63 13.86 41.27
C ALA A 149 -10.04 12.40 41.60
N VAL A 150 -10.13 11.54 40.59
CA VAL A 150 -10.32 10.09 40.70
C VAL A 150 -9.03 9.38 40.29
N THR A 151 -8.66 8.31 40.98
CA THR A 151 -7.51 7.48 40.61
C THR A 151 -7.96 6.29 39.76
N TYR A 152 -7.30 6.07 38.62
CA TYR A 152 -7.58 4.96 37.72
C TYR A 152 -6.34 4.07 37.55
N ALA A 153 -6.55 2.77 37.40
CA ALA A 153 -5.53 1.85 36.89
C ALA A 153 -6.18 0.87 35.93
N LEU A 154 -5.53 0.56 34.81
CA LEU A 154 -6.04 -0.39 33.83
C LEU A 154 -5.09 -1.56 33.69
N ARG A 155 -5.65 -2.72 33.40
CA ARG A 155 -4.89 -3.88 32.95
C ARG A 155 -5.67 -4.63 31.89
N GLY A 156 -4.96 -5.37 31.06
CA GLY A 156 -5.63 -6.12 30.02
C GLY A 156 -4.72 -7.06 29.25
N ARG A 157 -5.36 -7.72 28.29
CA ARG A 157 -4.72 -8.58 27.33
C ARG A 157 -5.27 -8.30 25.94
N SER A 158 -4.36 -7.96 25.04
CA SER A 158 -4.63 -7.86 23.62
C SER A 158 -4.38 -9.23 22.99
N TYR A 159 -5.38 -9.78 22.30
CA TYR A 159 -5.31 -11.04 21.57
C TYR A 159 -5.32 -10.75 20.07
N PHE A 160 -4.19 -10.97 19.42
CA PHE A 160 -4.02 -10.86 17.98
C PHE A 160 -4.56 -12.11 17.30
N VAL A 161 -5.87 -12.12 17.01
CA VAL A 161 -6.58 -13.31 16.53
C VAL A 161 -6.30 -13.59 15.05
N SER A 162 -5.94 -12.58 14.26
CA SER A 162 -5.46 -12.67 12.87
C SER A 162 -4.75 -11.36 12.45
N PRO A 163 -4.08 -11.30 11.30
CA PRO A 163 -3.56 -10.02 10.74
C PRO A 163 -4.64 -8.95 10.52
N ASP A 164 -5.90 -9.37 10.44
CA ASP A 164 -7.06 -8.51 10.14
C ASP A 164 -7.94 -8.23 11.35
N ALA A 165 -7.65 -8.83 12.51
CA ALA A 165 -8.46 -8.61 13.70
C ALA A 165 -7.67 -8.89 14.98
N TYR A 166 -7.86 -8.03 15.97
CA TYR A 166 -7.49 -8.32 17.34
C TYR A 166 -8.56 -7.83 18.32
N ARG A 167 -8.60 -8.44 19.49
CA ARG A 167 -9.51 -8.04 20.57
C ARG A 167 -8.72 -7.69 21.81
N VAL A 168 -9.27 -6.80 22.62
CA VAL A 168 -8.65 -6.37 23.87
C VAL A 168 -9.62 -6.62 25.01
N ASN A 169 -9.24 -7.53 25.89
CA ASN A 169 -9.93 -7.74 27.15
C ASN A 169 -9.28 -6.84 28.19
N GLN A 170 -10.05 -5.96 28.82
CA GLN A 170 -9.52 -4.96 29.74
C GLN A 170 -10.37 -4.87 31.00
N GLU A 171 -9.71 -4.52 32.09
CA GLU A 171 -10.29 -4.27 33.39
C GLU A 171 -9.79 -2.90 33.89
N ILE A 172 -10.62 -2.25 34.71
CA ILE A 172 -10.31 -0.97 35.34
C ILE A 172 -10.50 -1.04 36.86
N SER A 173 -9.58 -0.41 37.60
CA SER A 173 -9.72 -0.06 39.01
C SER A 173 -10.02 1.44 39.09
N VAL A 174 -10.97 1.81 39.94
CA VAL A 174 -11.36 3.20 40.23
C VAL A 174 -11.16 3.41 41.73
N ASP A 175 -10.43 4.46 42.11
CA ASP A 175 -10.04 4.79 43.49
C ASP A 175 -9.40 3.62 44.27
N ARG A 176 -8.63 2.79 43.57
CA ARG A 176 -7.92 1.61 44.11
C ARG A 176 -8.87 0.50 44.60
N GLU A 177 -10.12 0.53 44.17
CA GLU A 177 -11.05 -0.59 44.34
C GLU A 177 -10.67 -1.79 43.46
N ALA A 178 -11.32 -2.94 43.67
CA ALA A 178 -11.09 -4.14 42.87
C ALA A 178 -11.32 -3.88 41.38
N PHE A 179 -10.48 -4.48 40.54
CA PHE A 179 -10.60 -4.40 39.09
C PHE A 179 -11.95 -4.95 38.61
N ALA A 180 -12.65 -4.16 37.80
CA ALA A 180 -13.90 -4.51 37.16
C ALA A 180 -13.73 -4.56 35.64
N ASN A 181 -14.56 -5.36 34.96
CA ASN A 181 -14.53 -5.51 33.52
C ASN A 181 -14.83 -4.18 32.81
N LEU A 182 -13.93 -3.73 31.94
CA LEU A 182 -14.03 -2.47 31.19
C LEU A 182 -14.61 -2.68 29.77
N GLY A 183 -15.28 -3.81 29.55
CA GLY A 183 -15.84 -4.19 28.26
C GLY A 183 -14.82 -4.82 27.32
N LEU A 184 -15.34 -5.57 26.36
CA LEU A 184 -14.55 -6.14 25.26
C LEU A 184 -14.43 -5.08 24.16
N MET A 185 -13.20 -4.80 23.76
CA MET A 185 -12.91 -3.95 22.60
C MET A 185 -12.47 -4.82 21.43
N TRP A 186 -13.13 -4.66 20.29
CA TRP A 186 -12.75 -5.28 19.02
C TRP A 186 -12.09 -4.25 18.12
N LEU A 187 -10.99 -4.68 17.51
CA LEU A 187 -10.34 -3.94 16.44
C LEU A 187 -10.29 -4.85 15.21
N THR A 188 -10.99 -4.43 14.18
CA THR A 188 -11.03 -5.11 12.89
C THR A 188 -10.37 -4.22 11.87
N ARG A 189 -9.31 -4.70 11.23
CA ARG A 189 -8.76 -4.03 10.06
C ARG A 189 -9.89 -4.01 9.04
N LYS A 190 -10.19 -2.83 8.49
CA LYS A 190 -11.10 -2.80 7.35
C LYS A 190 -10.45 -3.66 6.27
N PRO A 191 -11.01 -4.82 5.90
CA PRO A 191 -10.38 -5.63 4.88
C PRO A 191 -10.35 -4.77 3.63
N CYS A 192 -9.27 -4.86 2.86
CA CYS A 192 -9.44 -4.66 1.44
C CYS A 192 -10.47 -5.73 1.03
N VAL A 193 -11.68 -5.31 0.63
CA VAL A 193 -12.76 -6.25 0.38
C VAL A 193 -12.68 -6.66 -1.08
N SER A 194 -12.44 -7.95 -1.33
CA SER A 194 -12.60 -8.56 -2.64
C SER A 194 -14.07 -8.48 -3.07
N ALA A 195 -14.32 -7.91 -4.25
CA ALA A 195 -15.61 -8.04 -4.92
C ALA A 195 -15.43 -9.06 -6.05
N PRO A 196 -15.91 -10.31 -5.91
CA PRO A 196 -15.62 -11.38 -6.86
C PRO A 196 -16.11 -11.08 -8.29
N ALA A 197 -17.04 -10.14 -8.44
CA ALA A 197 -17.53 -9.68 -9.73
C ALA A 197 -17.78 -8.16 -9.67
N VAL A 198 -17.05 -7.39 -10.48
CA VAL A 198 -17.11 -5.93 -10.53
C VAL A 198 -17.66 -5.48 -11.87
N PRO A 199 -18.81 -4.78 -11.94
CA PRO A 199 -19.25 -4.13 -13.16
C PRO A 199 -18.30 -2.99 -13.54
N VAL A 200 -17.75 -3.08 -14.75
CA VAL A 200 -16.83 -2.09 -15.33
C VAL A 200 -17.51 -1.44 -16.52
N THR A 201 -17.66 -0.12 -16.48
CA THR A 201 -18.29 0.67 -17.55
C THR A 201 -17.26 1.56 -18.20
N ASP A 202 -17.22 1.56 -19.54
CA ASP A 202 -16.35 2.44 -20.33
C ASP A 202 -16.97 3.83 -20.60
N TRP A 203 -16.24 4.66 -21.35
CA TRP A 203 -16.67 6.01 -21.74
C TRP A 203 -17.88 6.02 -22.70
N ARG A 204 -18.21 4.89 -23.35
CA ARG A 204 -19.37 4.73 -24.23
C ARG A 204 -20.65 4.39 -23.43
N GLY A 205 -20.49 4.02 -22.15
CA GLY A 205 -21.57 3.49 -21.33
C GLY A 205 -21.75 1.97 -21.49
N GLU A 206 -20.84 1.28 -22.19
CA GLU A 206 -20.86 -0.17 -22.32
C GLU A 206 -20.24 -0.81 -21.08
N SER A 207 -20.84 -1.90 -20.61
CA SER A 207 -20.43 -2.57 -19.38
C SER A 207 -20.07 -4.03 -19.59
N VAL A 208 -19.02 -4.46 -18.92
CA VAL A 208 -18.70 -5.89 -18.73
C VAL A 208 -18.51 -6.15 -17.24
N VAL A 209 -18.73 -7.40 -16.82
CA VAL A 209 -18.39 -7.84 -15.46
C VAL A 209 -16.97 -8.37 -15.47
N ALA A 210 -16.08 -7.73 -14.72
CA ALA A 210 -14.74 -8.23 -14.47
C ALA A 210 -14.74 -9.13 -13.24
N THR A 211 -14.26 -10.36 -13.38
CA THR A 211 -14.16 -11.35 -12.31
C THR A 211 -12.79 -11.26 -11.64
N GLU A 212 -12.77 -11.17 -10.31
CA GLU A 212 -11.52 -11.19 -9.55
C GLU A 212 -10.95 -12.61 -9.50
N GLY A 213 -9.64 -12.73 -9.67
CA GLY A 213 -8.89 -13.95 -9.48
C GLY A 213 -7.53 -13.64 -8.84
N SER A 214 -6.77 -14.69 -8.51
CA SER A 214 -5.40 -14.50 -8.01
C SER A 214 -4.48 -15.63 -8.47
N VAL A 215 -3.18 -15.32 -8.53
CA VAL A 215 -2.09 -16.26 -8.77
C VAL A 215 -1.09 -16.18 -7.64
N ASP A 216 -0.40 -17.29 -7.35
CA ASP A 216 0.80 -17.28 -6.52
C ASP A 216 2.01 -16.99 -7.41
N SER A 217 2.78 -15.98 -7.05
CA SER A 217 4.04 -15.61 -7.70
C SER A 217 5.17 -15.69 -6.68
N ASN A 218 5.76 -16.89 -6.57
CA ASN A 218 6.83 -17.19 -5.62
C ASN A 218 6.46 -16.85 -4.16
N GLY A 219 5.25 -17.24 -3.72
CA GLY A 219 4.76 -16.97 -2.37
C GLY A 219 4.19 -15.56 -2.16
N VAL A 220 4.05 -14.76 -3.23
CA VAL A 220 3.33 -13.48 -3.22
C VAL A 220 2.06 -13.62 -4.02
N ARG A 221 0.90 -13.46 -3.38
CA ARG A 221 -0.39 -13.54 -4.07
C ARG A 221 -0.65 -12.26 -4.85
N ILE A 222 -0.80 -12.40 -6.17
CA ILE A 222 -1.13 -11.32 -7.09
C ILE A 222 -2.59 -11.44 -7.50
N VAL A 223 -3.36 -10.40 -7.22
CA VAL A 223 -4.77 -10.31 -7.62
C VAL A 223 -4.87 -9.70 -9.01
N TYR A 224 -5.83 -10.18 -9.77
CA TYR A 224 -6.16 -9.65 -11.09
C TYR A 224 -7.66 -9.62 -11.30
N HIS A 225 -8.11 -8.82 -12.27
CA HIS A 225 -9.50 -8.76 -12.71
C HIS A 225 -9.57 -9.12 -14.19
N THR A 226 -10.40 -10.10 -14.54
CA THR A 226 -10.48 -10.60 -15.92
C THR A 226 -11.87 -10.50 -16.53
N ALA A 227 -11.92 -10.24 -17.84
CA ALA A 227 -13.14 -10.24 -18.63
C ALA A 227 -12.84 -10.73 -20.06
N GLY A 228 -13.83 -11.36 -20.69
CA GLY A 228 -13.72 -11.84 -22.06
C GLY A 228 -12.96 -13.16 -22.22
N GLU A 229 -12.84 -13.59 -23.46
CA GLU A 229 -12.17 -14.82 -23.87
C GLU A 229 -11.34 -14.56 -25.14
N GLY A 230 -10.40 -15.44 -25.45
CA GLY A 230 -9.50 -15.32 -26.61
C GLY A 230 -8.06 -14.99 -26.19
N PRO A 231 -7.23 -14.45 -27.10
CA PRO A 231 -5.83 -14.18 -26.83
C PRO A 231 -5.64 -13.26 -25.62
N LEU A 232 -4.63 -13.57 -24.80
CA LEU A 232 -4.40 -12.91 -23.52
C LEU A 232 -3.79 -11.51 -23.68
N VAL A 233 -4.43 -10.53 -23.04
CA VAL A 233 -3.96 -9.14 -22.91
C VAL A 233 -3.87 -8.80 -21.44
N ILE A 234 -2.67 -8.52 -20.95
CA ILE A 234 -2.42 -8.18 -19.54
C ILE A 234 -2.15 -6.69 -19.43
N PHE A 235 -2.94 -6.01 -18.62
CA PHE A 235 -2.78 -4.60 -18.28
C PHE A 235 -2.06 -4.46 -16.94
N VAL A 236 -0.94 -3.74 -16.95
CA VAL A 236 -0.07 -3.48 -15.80
C VAL A 236 -0.19 -1.99 -15.45
N HIS A 237 -0.81 -1.66 -14.32
CA HIS A 237 -0.94 -0.27 -13.89
C HIS A 237 0.34 0.23 -13.19
N GLY A 238 0.43 1.53 -12.95
CA GLY A 238 1.52 2.11 -12.15
C GLY A 238 1.33 1.91 -10.65
N VAL A 239 2.39 2.02 -9.86
CA VAL A 239 2.44 1.68 -8.42
C VAL A 239 1.49 2.46 -7.50
N SER A 240 0.81 3.48 -8.01
CA SER A 240 -0.21 4.25 -7.31
C SER A 240 -1.59 4.24 -7.97
N ALA A 241 -1.70 3.58 -9.12
CA ALA A 241 -2.93 3.43 -9.88
C ALA A 241 -3.62 2.12 -9.49
N PRO A 242 -4.95 2.02 -9.60
CA PRO A 242 -5.67 0.77 -9.47
C PRO A 242 -5.91 0.10 -10.82
N TRP A 243 -6.21 -1.21 -10.82
CA TRP A 243 -6.52 -1.98 -12.03
C TRP A 243 -7.65 -1.36 -12.89
N HIS A 244 -8.64 -0.71 -12.26
CA HIS A 244 -9.79 -0.10 -12.93
C HIS A 244 -9.49 1.25 -13.59
N ASP A 245 -8.24 1.74 -13.55
CA ASP A 245 -7.82 2.82 -14.45
C ASP A 245 -7.89 2.42 -15.93
N TYR A 246 -7.86 1.11 -16.21
CA TYR A 246 -8.10 0.54 -17.54
C TYR A 246 -9.59 0.28 -17.84
N ARG A 247 -10.53 0.76 -17.02
CA ARG A 247 -11.98 0.54 -17.22
C ARG A 247 -12.47 0.93 -18.61
N ASN A 248 -11.82 1.92 -19.22
CA ASN A 248 -12.18 2.37 -20.56
C ASN A 248 -11.82 1.26 -21.56
N GLN A 249 -10.65 0.65 -21.44
CA GLN A 249 -10.17 -0.35 -22.37
C GLN A 249 -10.88 -1.70 -22.21
N ILE A 250 -11.18 -2.08 -20.97
CA ILE A 250 -11.65 -3.44 -20.62
C ILE A 250 -12.90 -3.87 -21.43
N PRO A 251 -14.04 -3.14 -21.45
CA PRO A 251 -15.24 -3.61 -22.13
C PRO A 251 -15.04 -3.83 -23.63
N MET A 252 -14.38 -2.89 -24.33
CA MET A 252 -14.18 -2.99 -25.77
C MET A 252 -13.22 -4.12 -26.16
N LEU A 253 -12.12 -4.31 -25.42
CA LEU A 253 -11.18 -5.39 -25.72
C LEU A 253 -11.75 -6.76 -25.31
N ALA A 254 -12.55 -6.84 -24.25
CA ALA A 254 -13.15 -8.10 -23.79
C ALA A 254 -14.10 -8.74 -24.82
N GLU A 255 -14.54 -8.00 -25.84
CA GLU A 255 -15.32 -8.53 -26.96
C GLU A 255 -14.55 -9.56 -27.82
N LYS A 256 -13.20 -9.52 -27.80
CA LYS A 256 -12.34 -10.36 -28.66
C LYS A 256 -11.11 -10.97 -27.97
N TYR A 257 -10.81 -10.52 -26.76
CA TYR A 257 -9.61 -10.88 -26.02
C TYR A 257 -9.96 -11.27 -24.60
N ARG A 258 -9.16 -12.16 -24.02
CA ARG A 258 -9.14 -12.31 -22.56
C ARG A 258 -8.34 -11.17 -22.00
N VAL A 259 -9.03 -10.18 -21.43
CA VAL A 259 -8.42 -9.04 -20.77
C VAL A 259 -8.17 -9.39 -19.32
N VAL A 260 -6.96 -9.11 -18.83
CA VAL A 260 -6.57 -9.26 -17.43
C VAL A 260 -5.94 -7.97 -16.97
N ALA A 261 -6.56 -7.26 -16.02
CA ALA A 261 -5.95 -6.11 -15.35
C ALA A 261 -5.39 -6.58 -14.01
N MET A 262 -4.06 -6.63 -13.90
CA MET A 262 -3.39 -7.08 -12.68
C MET A 262 -3.32 -5.95 -11.66
N SER A 263 -3.41 -6.28 -10.37
CA SER A 263 -3.04 -5.41 -9.27
C SER A 263 -1.57 -5.65 -8.92
N THR A 264 -0.68 -4.68 -9.11
CA THR A 264 0.75 -4.88 -8.82
C THR A 264 0.98 -5.13 -7.32
N ARG A 265 2.08 -5.79 -6.96
CA ARG A 265 2.53 -5.93 -5.55
C ARG A 265 2.41 -4.58 -4.83
N GLY A 266 1.91 -4.59 -3.60
CA GLY A 266 1.73 -3.34 -2.84
C GLY A 266 0.40 -2.62 -3.05
N THR A 267 -0.42 -3.05 -4.01
CA THR A 267 -1.66 -2.35 -4.39
C THR A 267 -2.89 -3.23 -4.26
N ASP A 268 -4.06 -2.61 -4.08
CA ASP A 268 -5.36 -3.28 -3.96
C ASP A 268 -5.30 -4.52 -3.03
N MET A 269 -5.78 -5.66 -3.52
CA MET A 269 -5.85 -6.94 -2.82
C MET A 269 -4.60 -7.80 -2.95
N SER A 270 -3.64 -7.39 -3.80
CA SER A 270 -2.36 -8.07 -3.92
C SER A 270 -1.55 -7.93 -2.64
N ASP A 271 -0.72 -8.93 -2.39
CA ASP A 271 0.14 -8.96 -1.21
C ASP A 271 1.14 -7.80 -1.25
N LYS A 272 1.56 -7.40 -0.05
CA LYS A 272 2.40 -6.22 0.22
C LYS A 272 3.69 -6.69 0.90
N PRO A 273 4.61 -7.34 0.14
CA PRO A 273 5.84 -7.87 0.72
C PRO A 273 6.68 -6.74 1.32
N GLU A 274 7.29 -6.99 2.48
CA GLU A 274 8.15 -6.01 3.17
C GLU A 274 9.48 -5.85 2.45
N GLY A 275 10.10 -4.66 2.55
CA GLY A 275 11.41 -4.40 1.95
C GLY A 275 11.31 -3.95 0.50
N TYR A 276 12.10 -2.92 0.15
CA TYR A 276 12.06 -2.32 -1.18
C TYR A 276 12.54 -3.29 -2.26
N GLU A 277 13.40 -4.24 -1.92
CA GLU A 277 13.90 -5.30 -2.79
C GLU A 277 12.77 -6.14 -3.41
N ASN A 278 11.62 -6.27 -2.76
CA ASN A 278 10.49 -7.03 -3.31
C ASN A 278 9.75 -6.30 -4.45
N TYR A 279 10.18 -5.10 -4.81
CA TYR A 279 9.58 -4.25 -5.84
C TYR A 279 10.51 -3.99 -7.04
N PHE A 280 11.60 -4.74 -7.20
CA PHE A 280 12.37 -4.75 -8.45
C PHE A 280 11.51 -5.18 -9.64
N ALA A 281 11.73 -4.58 -10.82
CA ALA A 281 11.01 -4.89 -12.06
C ALA A 281 11.06 -6.39 -12.44
N GLU A 282 12.10 -7.11 -12.02
CA GLU A 282 12.20 -8.57 -12.18
C GLU A 282 11.05 -9.31 -11.48
N HIS A 283 10.70 -8.93 -10.24
CA HIS A 283 9.60 -9.55 -9.50
C HIS A 283 8.23 -9.27 -10.13
N ILE A 284 8.04 -8.08 -10.70
CA ILE A 284 6.82 -7.78 -11.45
C ILE A 284 6.79 -8.59 -12.76
N SER A 285 7.95 -8.90 -13.35
CA SER A 285 8.03 -9.78 -14.52
C SER A 285 7.68 -11.22 -14.18
N ASP A 286 8.05 -11.69 -12.98
CA ASP A 286 7.60 -12.98 -12.45
C ASP A 286 6.08 -12.99 -12.23
N ASP A 287 5.50 -11.91 -11.73
CA ASP A 287 4.04 -11.79 -11.57
C ASP A 287 3.29 -11.88 -12.89
N ILE A 288 3.78 -11.19 -13.92
CA ILE A 288 3.21 -11.25 -15.27
C ILE A 288 3.31 -12.68 -15.81
N SER A 289 4.46 -13.34 -15.61
CA SER A 289 4.67 -14.73 -16.06
C SER A 289 3.75 -15.71 -15.35
N ALA A 290 3.56 -15.55 -14.03
CA ALA A 290 2.63 -16.37 -13.25
C ALA A 290 1.18 -16.22 -13.74
N ILE A 291 0.78 -15.01 -14.17
CA ILE A 291 -0.54 -14.78 -14.79
C ILE A 291 -0.62 -15.49 -16.15
N ILE A 292 0.39 -15.37 -17.01
CA ILE A 292 0.45 -16.04 -18.31
C ILE A 292 0.29 -17.56 -18.14
N GLU A 293 1.11 -18.15 -17.27
CA GLU A 293 1.08 -19.59 -16.95
C GLU A 293 -0.26 -20.04 -16.36
N HIS A 294 -0.83 -19.24 -15.45
CA HIS A 294 -2.12 -19.54 -14.83
C HIS A 294 -3.26 -19.68 -15.85
N PHE A 295 -3.24 -18.84 -16.90
CA PHE A 295 -4.22 -18.92 -17.98
C PHE A 295 -3.88 -19.98 -19.04
N GLY A 296 -2.76 -20.69 -18.89
CA GLY A 296 -2.33 -21.77 -19.79
C GLY A 296 -1.84 -21.27 -21.14
N GLU A 297 -1.37 -20.02 -21.21
CA GLU A 297 -0.83 -19.40 -22.42
C GLU A 297 0.70 -19.43 -22.39
N ASP A 298 1.35 -19.44 -23.55
CA ASP A 298 2.81 -19.34 -23.64
C ASP A 298 3.30 -17.88 -23.64
N ARG A 299 2.41 -16.96 -24.02
CA ARG A 299 2.73 -15.55 -24.26
C ARG A 299 1.49 -14.67 -24.20
N ALA A 300 1.69 -13.40 -23.89
CA ALA A 300 0.60 -12.41 -23.82
C ALA A 300 0.98 -11.09 -24.49
N THR A 301 -0.04 -10.31 -24.85
CA THR A 301 0.14 -8.88 -25.11
C THR A 301 0.25 -8.17 -23.77
N ILE A 302 1.32 -7.42 -23.55
CA ILE A 302 1.53 -6.66 -22.31
C ILE A 302 1.23 -5.19 -22.58
N VAL A 303 0.37 -4.60 -21.77
CA VAL A 303 -0.04 -3.20 -21.84
C VAL A 303 0.33 -2.51 -20.54
N GLY A 304 1.10 -1.42 -20.59
CA GLY A 304 1.54 -0.72 -19.39
C GLY A 304 1.41 0.80 -19.48
N GLN A 305 1.14 1.45 -18.35
CA GLN A 305 1.15 2.91 -18.19
C GLN A 305 1.89 3.31 -16.90
N ASP A 306 2.49 4.50 -16.91
CA ASP A 306 3.34 5.00 -15.81
C ASP A 306 4.47 4.01 -15.50
N SER A 307 4.71 3.67 -14.24
CA SER A 307 5.60 2.61 -13.77
C SER A 307 5.22 1.23 -14.30
N GLY A 308 3.93 0.96 -14.54
CA GLY A 308 3.45 -0.21 -15.27
C GLY A 308 3.97 -0.29 -16.70
N GLY A 309 4.17 0.86 -17.35
CA GLY A 309 4.84 0.94 -18.65
C GLY A 309 6.33 0.61 -18.57
N LEU A 310 7.01 1.04 -17.50
CA LEU A 310 8.41 0.70 -17.27
C LEU A 310 8.58 -0.81 -16.99
N TYR A 311 7.66 -1.40 -16.24
CA TYR A 311 7.60 -2.86 -16.06
C TYR A 311 7.31 -3.59 -17.37
N ALA A 312 6.39 -3.09 -18.20
CA ALA A 312 6.09 -3.70 -19.50
C ALA A 312 7.28 -3.65 -20.46
N TRP A 313 8.03 -2.53 -20.49
CA TRP A 313 9.30 -2.45 -21.20
C TRP A 313 10.32 -3.45 -20.66
N HIS A 314 10.50 -3.52 -19.34
CA HIS A 314 11.41 -4.48 -18.72
C HIS A 314 11.04 -5.93 -19.07
N PHE A 315 9.77 -6.30 -18.95
CA PHE A 315 9.27 -7.63 -19.30
C PHE A 315 9.56 -7.97 -20.78
N ALA A 316 9.29 -7.05 -21.70
CA ALA A 316 9.54 -7.27 -23.12
C ALA A 316 11.04 -7.42 -23.46
N MET A 317 11.92 -6.79 -22.68
CA MET A 317 13.38 -6.93 -22.80
C MET A 317 13.89 -8.26 -22.22
N THR A 318 13.32 -8.73 -21.11
CA THR A 318 13.85 -9.88 -20.36
C THR A 318 13.14 -11.21 -20.61
N ARG A 319 11.89 -11.16 -21.10
CA ARG A 319 11.04 -12.32 -21.43
C ARG A 319 10.48 -12.20 -22.85
N PRO A 320 11.33 -12.02 -23.89
CA PRO A 320 10.86 -11.86 -25.27
C PRO A 320 10.05 -13.06 -25.77
N GLU A 321 10.32 -14.26 -25.27
CA GLU A 321 9.58 -15.49 -25.61
C GLU A 321 8.15 -15.52 -25.07
N GLN A 322 7.87 -14.78 -23.98
CA GLN A 322 6.53 -14.65 -23.40
C GLN A 322 5.81 -13.36 -23.84
N THR A 323 6.47 -12.52 -24.62
CA THR A 323 5.93 -11.23 -25.08
C THR A 323 5.44 -11.34 -26.52
N GLU A 324 4.12 -11.52 -26.70
CA GLU A 324 3.50 -11.53 -28.04
C GLU A 324 3.54 -10.14 -28.69
N ARG A 325 3.18 -9.11 -27.92
CA ARG A 325 3.12 -7.69 -28.33
C ARG A 325 3.30 -6.81 -27.11
N LEU A 326 3.86 -5.62 -27.29
CA LEU A 326 3.98 -4.60 -26.25
C LEU A 326 3.15 -3.36 -26.61
N VAL A 327 2.37 -2.87 -25.66
CA VAL A 327 1.70 -1.56 -25.73
C VAL A 327 2.15 -0.71 -24.55
N SER A 328 2.94 0.34 -24.82
CA SER A 328 3.27 1.34 -23.80
C SER A 328 2.40 2.58 -23.97
N ILE A 329 1.71 2.98 -22.91
CA ILE A 329 0.82 4.13 -22.88
C ILE A 329 1.44 5.18 -21.96
N GLY A 330 1.71 6.38 -22.48
CA GLY A 330 2.25 7.51 -21.72
C GLY A 330 3.69 7.33 -21.23
N THR A 331 4.27 6.12 -21.30
CA THR A 331 5.59 5.81 -20.73
C THR A 331 6.65 5.57 -21.80
N VAL A 332 7.65 6.44 -21.82
CA VAL A 332 8.82 6.32 -22.71
C VAL A 332 9.70 5.12 -22.34
N HIS A 333 10.51 4.66 -23.29
CA HIS A 333 11.52 3.64 -23.02
C HIS A 333 12.49 4.12 -21.90
N PRO A 334 12.85 3.27 -20.91
CA PRO A 334 13.72 3.66 -19.80
C PRO A 334 15.07 4.24 -20.24
N GLY A 335 15.67 3.73 -21.32
CA GLY A 335 16.90 4.30 -21.89
C GLY A 335 16.76 5.75 -22.37
N GLY A 336 15.61 6.11 -22.94
CA GLY A 336 15.32 7.49 -23.38
C GLY A 336 15.18 8.43 -22.19
N LEU A 337 14.47 7.99 -21.15
CA LEU A 337 14.37 8.71 -19.87
C LEU A 337 15.75 8.91 -19.23
N THR A 338 16.53 7.84 -19.07
CA THR A 338 17.85 7.90 -18.43
C THR A 338 18.79 8.83 -19.19
N ARG A 339 18.80 8.79 -20.53
CA ARG A 339 19.57 9.72 -21.36
C ARG A 339 19.24 11.17 -21.03
N GLU A 340 17.95 11.52 -21.01
CA GLU A 340 17.54 12.90 -20.71
C GLU A 340 17.85 13.28 -19.26
N LEU A 341 17.73 12.35 -18.30
CA LEU A 341 18.05 12.62 -16.90
C LEU A 341 19.53 12.94 -16.64
N ILE A 342 20.46 12.54 -17.52
CA ILE A 342 21.89 12.86 -17.39
C ILE A 342 22.11 14.38 -17.60
N ASP A 343 21.64 14.93 -18.72
CA ASP A 343 22.03 16.28 -19.18
C ASP A 343 20.87 17.25 -19.47
N ASN A 344 19.61 16.88 -19.26
CA ASN A 344 18.44 17.74 -19.53
C ASN A 344 17.85 18.32 -18.22
N PRO A 345 18.12 19.60 -17.89
CA PRO A 345 17.62 20.21 -16.65
C PRO A 345 16.10 20.27 -16.58
N ALA A 346 15.41 20.37 -17.71
CA ALA A 346 13.95 20.39 -17.73
C ALA A 346 13.38 19.02 -17.34
N GLN A 347 13.98 17.92 -17.81
CA GLN A 347 13.58 16.57 -17.42
C GLN A 347 13.91 16.31 -15.93
N GLN A 348 15.07 16.75 -15.45
CA GLN A 348 15.43 16.67 -14.03
C GLN A 348 14.47 17.46 -13.12
N GLN A 349 14.02 18.64 -13.57
CA GLN A 349 13.00 19.44 -12.89
C GLN A 349 11.63 18.74 -12.92
N ALA A 350 11.26 18.13 -14.05
CA ALA A 350 10.00 17.40 -14.21
C ALA A 350 9.91 16.15 -13.31
N ASN A 351 11.05 15.60 -12.87
CA ASN A 351 11.09 14.38 -12.06
C ASN A 351 11.42 14.58 -10.57
N GLN A 352 11.21 15.80 -10.05
CA GLN A 352 11.41 16.07 -8.61
C GLN A 352 10.54 15.20 -7.70
N PHE A 353 9.33 14.83 -8.13
CA PHE A 353 8.48 13.90 -7.40
C PHE A 353 9.19 12.55 -7.17
N GLN A 354 9.75 11.96 -8.23
CA GLN A 354 10.46 10.70 -8.17
C GLN A 354 11.78 10.82 -7.38
N ARG A 355 12.47 11.96 -7.48
CA ARG A 355 13.62 12.27 -6.61
C ARG A 355 13.23 12.27 -5.14
N ASN A 356 12.11 12.90 -4.80
CA ASN A 356 11.65 13.03 -3.42
C ASN A 356 11.33 11.65 -2.82
N MET A 357 10.71 10.76 -3.60
CA MET A 357 10.44 9.38 -3.19
C MET A 357 11.70 8.57 -2.82
N GLN A 358 12.84 8.88 -3.43
CA GLN A 358 14.10 8.20 -3.12
C GLN A 358 14.81 8.77 -1.88
N VAL A 359 14.64 10.07 -1.60
CA VAL A 359 15.47 10.82 -0.65
C VAL A 359 14.75 11.11 0.67
N PHE A 360 13.47 11.46 0.63
CA PHE A 360 12.72 11.91 1.80
C PHE A 360 11.95 10.73 2.42
N PRO A 361 12.22 10.37 3.69
CA PRO A 361 11.52 9.28 4.38
C PRO A 361 10.00 9.45 4.42
N GLU A 362 9.52 10.69 4.51
CA GLU A 362 8.10 11.04 4.61
C GLU A 362 7.34 10.97 3.26
N ALA A 363 8.04 10.95 2.13
CA ALA A 363 7.43 11.13 0.81
C ALA A 363 6.35 10.09 0.49
N GLY A 364 6.56 8.83 0.89
CA GLY A 364 5.57 7.76 0.71
C GLY A 364 4.29 8.02 1.49
N ASN A 365 4.42 8.36 2.78
CA ASN A 365 3.28 8.67 3.63
C ASN A 365 2.52 9.90 3.12
N ASP A 366 3.22 10.99 2.79
CA ASP A 366 2.60 12.21 2.29
C ASP A 366 1.83 11.98 0.99
N PHE A 367 2.42 11.19 0.08
CA PHE A 367 1.75 10.77 -1.13
C PHE A 367 0.50 9.94 -0.84
N GLY A 368 0.58 8.94 0.03
CA GLY A 368 -0.57 8.13 0.41
C GLY A 368 -1.69 8.93 1.07
N GLN A 369 -1.35 9.91 1.92
CA GLN A 369 -2.33 10.84 2.48
C GLN A 369 -3.00 11.67 1.37
N GLY A 370 -2.21 12.17 0.40
CA GLY A 370 -2.73 12.89 -0.76
C GLY A 370 -3.71 12.04 -1.60
N VAL A 371 -3.36 10.78 -1.88
CA VAL A 371 -4.23 9.85 -2.62
C VAL A 371 -5.54 9.60 -1.86
N ARG A 372 -5.48 9.39 -0.55
CA ARG A 372 -6.68 9.13 0.29
C ARG A 372 -7.54 10.38 0.52
N ALA A 373 -6.95 11.56 0.52
CA ALA A 373 -7.63 12.84 0.69
C ALA A 373 -8.10 13.46 -0.63
N ALA A 374 -7.78 12.85 -1.78
CA ALA A 374 -8.14 13.37 -3.09
C ALA A 374 -9.67 13.56 -3.18
N PRO A 375 -10.14 14.74 -3.60
CA PRO A 375 -11.56 14.99 -3.71
C PRO A 375 -12.16 14.09 -4.78
N ARG A 376 -13.37 13.59 -4.53
CA ARG A 376 -14.15 12.88 -5.53
C ARG A 376 -14.43 13.81 -6.72
N ASP A 377 -14.24 13.30 -7.93
CA ASP A 377 -14.74 13.95 -9.15
C ASP A 377 -16.29 13.95 -9.12
N PRO A 378 -16.95 15.14 -9.15
CA PRO A 378 -18.41 15.24 -9.10
C PRO A 378 -19.14 14.46 -10.20
N ASP A 379 -18.51 14.33 -11.36
CA ASP A 379 -19.10 13.67 -12.54
C ASP A 379 -18.82 12.16 -12.55
N GLU A 380 -18.01 11.66 -11.61
CA GLU A 380 -17.67 10.24 -11.51
C GLU A 380 -18.86 9.41 -10.98
N PRO A 381 -19.20 8.28 -11.64
CA PRO A 381 -20.20 7.35 -11.16
C PRO A 381 -19.93 6.87 -9.73
N ALA A 382 -20.99 6.70 -8.94
CA ALA A 382 -20.88 6.39 -7.51
C ALA A 382 -20.11 5.09 -7.22
N ASN A 383 -20.27 4.07 -8.06
CA ASN A 383 -19.55 2.80 -7.97
C ASN A 383 -18.05 2.98 -8.23
N LEU A 384 -17.67 3.75 -9.25
CA LEU A 384 -16.26 4.01 -9.55
C LEU A 384 -15.60 4.85 -8.45
N ALA A 385 -16.31 5.86 -7.95
CA ALA A 385 -15.85 6.64 -6.81
C ALA A 385 -15.66 5.78 -5.55
N GLN A 386 -16.50 4.76 -5.35
CA GLN A 386 -16.34 3.79 -4.27
C GLN A 386 -15.08 2.93 -4.48
N LEU A 387 -14.91 2.33 -5.66
CA LEU A 387 -13.72 1.53 -5.99
C LEU A 387 -12.42 2.33 -5.82
N ARG A 388 -12.39 3.59 -6.26
CA ARG A 388 -11.22 4.47 -6.05
C ARG A 388 -10.91 4.70 -4.58
N ARG A 389 -11.93 4.94 -3.74
CA ARG A 389 -11.73 5.11 -2.30
C ARG A 389 -11.21 3.83 -1.66
N GLU A 390 -11.74 2.68 -2.04
CA GLU A 390 -11.31 1.38 -1.52
C GLU A 390 -9.86 1.07 -1.93
N SER A 391 -9.52 1.19 -3.22
CA SER A 391 -8.14 1.07 -3.72
C SER A 391 -7.17 2.03 -3.01
N ALA A 392 -7.57 3.28 -2.78
CA ALA A 392 -6.73 4.26 -2.08
C ALA A 392 -6.44 3.88 -0.61
N GLN A 393 -7.38 3.20 0.07
CA GLN A 393 -7.12 2.67 1.42
C GLN A 393 -6.18 1.48 1.39
N CYS A 394 -6.20 0.71 0.31
CA CYS A 394 -5.42 -0.50 0.12
C CYS A 394 -4.03 -0.28 -0.49
N LEU A 395 -3.72 0.95 -0.89
CA LEU A 395 -2.39 1.33 -1.33
C LEU A 395 -1.39 1.27 -0.18
N ASP A 396 -0.40 0.40 -0.30
CA ASP A 396 0.79 0.43 0.54
C ASP A 396 1.76 1.51 0.04
N THR A 397 2.04 2.49 0.90
CA THR A 397 2.95 3.58 0.55
C THR A 397 4.40 3.14 0.44
N ASP A 398 4.76 2.06 1.14
CA ASP A 398 6.12 1.53 1.09
C ASP A 398 6.41 0.86 -0.26
N SER A 399 5.40 0.25 -0.89
CA SER A 399 5.50 -0.24 -2.27
C SER A 399 5.80 0.87 -3.30
N VAL A 400 5.18 2.05 -3.14
CA VAL A 400 5.41 3.20 -4.03
C VAL A 400 6.85 3.68 -3.90
N VAL A 401 7.32 3.83 -2.67
CA VAL A 401 8.73 4.19 -2.37
C VAL A 401 9.67 3.09 -2.87
N GLY A 402 9.29 1.83 -2.67
CA GLY A 402 10.03 0.64 -3.08
C GLY A 402 10.34 0.66 -4.56
N PHE A 403 9.34 0.93 -5.40
CA PHE A 403 9.54 1.10 -6.84
C PHE A 403 10.56 2.18 -7.19
N TYR A 404 10.42 3.38 -6.62
CA TYR A 404 11.33 4.47 -6.95
C TYR A 404 12.76 4.19 -6.46
N LYS A 405 12.92 3.51 -5.31
CA LYS A 405 14.25 3.14 -4.80
C LYS A 405 14.95 2.06 -5.62
N THR A 406 14.18 1.14 -6.21
CA THR A 406 14.74 -0.03 -6.92
C THR A 406 14.86 0.15 -8.43
N ASN A 407 13.94 0.89 -9.05
CA ASN A 407 13.82 0.93 -10.51
C ASN A 407 14.10 2.29 -11.14
N TRP A 408 14.03 3.38 -10.36
CA TRP A 408 14.20 4.73 -10.90
C TRP A 408 15.67 5.18 -10.83
N PRO A 409 16.21 5.85 -11.87
CA PRO A 409 17.58 6.36 -11.85
C PRO A 409 17.87 7.25 -10.64
N THR A 410 18.98 6.98 -9.94
CA THR A 410 19.49 7.83 -8.85
C THR A 410 20.10 9.12 -9.40
N SER A 411 20.20 10.15 -8.56
CA SER A 411 20.76 11.46 -8.91
C SER A 411 22.02 11.70 -8.08
N PRO A 412 23.10 12.21 -8.68
CA PRO A 412 23.22 12.57 -10.10
C PRO A 412 23.14 11.34 -11.02
N THR A 413 22.35 11.45 -12.09
CA THR A 413 22.23 10.39 -13.09
C THR A 413 23.48 10.39 -13.95
N THR A 414 24.07 9.21 -14.14
CA THR A 414 25.28 9.03 -14.95
C THR A 414 25.11 7.84 -15.89
N MET A 415 26.10 7.59 -16.76
CA MET A 415 26.14 6.38 -17.59
C MET A 415 26.15 5.09 -16.76
N GLU A 416 26.65 5.15 -15.53
CA GLU A 416 26.71 3.99 -14.61
C GLU A 416 25.42 3.79 -13.80
N THR A 417 24.48 4.75 -13.87
CA THR A 417 23.23 4.68 -13.13
C THR A 417 22.26 3.70 -13.80
N GLU A 418 21.75 2.75 -13.02
CA GLU A 418 20.75 1.79 -13.48
C GLU A 418 19.34 2.39 -13.51
N SER A 419 18.55 1.95 -14.48
CA SER A 419 17.13 2.20 -14.63
C SER A 419 16.48 0.87 -14.97
N VAL A 420 15.49 0.45 -14.18
CA VAL A 420 14.86 -0.88 -14.27
C VAL A 420 15.87 -2.03 -14.45
N GLY A 421 17.00 -1.96 -13.75
CA GLY A 421 18.05 -2.99 -13.75
C GLY A 421 19.10 -2.89 -14.86
N PHE A 422 19.08 -1.86 -15.72
CA PHE A 422 20.05 -1.70 -16.81
C PHE A 422 20.70 -0.32 -16.84
N LYS A 423 21.97 -0.28 -17.24
CA LYS A 423 22.70 0.97 -17.53
C LYS A 423 22.41 1.46 -18.95
N LEU A 424 22.65 2.76 -19.17
CA LEU A 424 22.50 3.32 -20.51
C LEU A 424 23.52 2.70 -21.48
N GLY A 425 23.02 2.04 -22.52
CA GLY A 425 23.83 1.28 -23.49
C GLY A 425 23.82 -0.24 -23.26
N GLU A 426 23.24 -0.71 -22.15
CA GLU A 426 23.15 -2.14 -21.80
C GLU A 426 21.70 -2.68 -21.81
N PHE A 427 20.73 -1.86 -22.21
CA PHE A 427 19.33 -2.29 -22.38
C PHE A 427 19.24 -3.36 -23.48
N PRO A 428 18.66 -4.54 -23.20
CA PRO A 428 18.35 -5.52 -24.24
C PRO A 428 17.36 -4.93 -25.26
N PRO A 429 17.48 -5.28 -26.55
CA PRO A 429 16.52 -4.83 -27.55
C PRO A 429 15.15 -5.49 -27.37
N VAL A 430 14.08 -4.72 -27.54
CA VAL A 430 12.71 -5.26 -27.60
C VAL A 430 12.44 -5.78 -29.01
N THR A 431 12.22 -7.09 -29.13
CA THR A 431 11.97 -7.77 -30.40
C THR A 431 10.48 -7.90 -30.74
N ALA A 432 9.61 -7.79 -29.75
CA ALA A 432 8.16 -7.85 -29.94
C ALA A 432 7.65 -6.63 -30.72
N PRO A 433 6.60 -6.78 -31.58
CA PRO A 433 5.90 -5.65 -32.14
C PRO A 433 5.41 -4.73 -31.02
N THR A 434 5.68 -3.43 -31.18
CA THR A 434 5.47 -2.44 -30.12
C THR A 434 4.63 -1.27 -30.59
N LEU A 435 3.57 -0.98 -29.84
CA LEU A 435 2.78 0.25 -29.96
C LEU A 435 3.10 1.17 -28.80
N PHE A 436 3.60 2.36 -29.11
CA PHE A 436 3.78 3.44 -28.14
C PHE A 436 2.75 4.54 -28.37
N ILE A 437 1.89 4.78 -27.39
CA ILE A 437 0.90 5.88 -27.41
C ILE A 437 1.30 6.91 -26.38
N TYR A 438 1.46 8.16 -26.78
CA TYR A 438 2.06 9.22 -25.97
C TYR A 438 1.22 10.49 -25.99
N GLY A 439 0.90 11.04 -24.82
CA GLY A 439 0.32 12.37 -24.68
C GLY A 439 1.43 13.42 -24.67
N LYS A 440 1.39 14.34 -25.64
CA LYS A 440 2.46 15.33 -25.88
C LYS A 440 2.69 16.28 -24.71
N ASP A 441 1.64 16.53 -23.93
CA ASP A 441 1.60 17.57 -22.91
C ASP A 441 1.69 16.95 -21.49
N GLY A 442 2.13 15.70 -21.39
CA GLY A 442 2.39 15.01 -20.12
C GLY A 442 3.54 15.64 -19.33
N PRO A 443 3.43 15.77 -17.99
CA PRO A 443 4.40 16.51 -17.19
C PRO A 443 5.64 15.70 -16.78
N PHE A 444 5.60 14.36 -16.86
CA PHE A 444 6.65 13.50 -16.28
C PHE A 444 7.68 12.99 -17.30
N PHE A 445 7.25 12.72 -18.53
CA PHE A 445 8.11 12.24 -19.60
C PHE A 445 8.10 13.26 -20.74
N LEU A 446 9.11 14.14 -20.76
CA LEU A 446 9.15 15.21 -21.74
C LEU A 446 9.50 14.68 -23.12
N ASN A 447 9.00 15.37 -24.15
CA ASN A 447 9.15 15.02 -25.57
C ASN A 447 10.56 14.55 -25.98
N PRO A 448 11.69 15.15 -25.51
CA PRO A 448 13.03 14.67 -25.84
C PRO A 448 13.29 13.20 -25.50
N SER A 449 12.64 12.66 -24.47
CA SER A 449 12.80 11.26 -24.04
C SER A 449 12.29 10.25 -25.08
N VAL A 450 11.49 10.68 -26.05
CA VAL A 450 11.00 9.84 -27.16
C VAL A 450 12.05 9.71 -28.27
N ASN A 451 12.99 10.64 -28.38
CA ASN A 451 13.98 10.64 -29.47
C ASN A 451 14.84 9.39 -29.40
N GLY A 452 15.13 8.78 -30.56
CA GLY A 452 15.99 7.58 -30.62
C GLY A 452 15.35 6.32 -30.04
N MET A 453 14.05 6.32 -29.70
CA MET A 453 13.41 5.14 -29.11
C MET A 453 13.50 3.89 -29.99
N TRP A 454 13.55 4.07 -31.31
CA TRP A 454 13.76 2.99 -32.29
C TRP A 454 15.12 2.30 -32.15
N ASP A 455 16.10 2.88 -31.45
CA ASP A 455 17.40 2.25 -31.23
C ASP A 455 17.32 1.12 -30.18
N TRP A 456 16.25 1.06 -29.37
CA TRP A 456 15.99 0.00 -28.39
C TRP A 456 14.89 -0.99 -28.81
N VAL A 457 14.26 -0.78 -29.96
CA VAL A 457 13.17 -1.63 -30.46
C VAL A 457 13.55 -2.19 -31.83
N GLU A 458 13.93 -3.45 -31.87
CA GLU A 458 14.23 -4.18 -33.12
C GLU A 458 12.95 -4.67 -33.81
N GLY A 459 11.88 -4.90 -33.04
CA GLY A 459 10.57 -5.25 -33.57
C GLY A 459 9.87 -4.10 -34.31
N PRO A 460 8.77 -4.37 -35.03
CA PRO A 460 7.97 -3.31 -35.64
C PRO A 460 7.48 -2.30 -34.60
N LEU A 461 7.94 -1.05 -34.71
CA LEU A 461 7.58 0.03 -33.79
C LEU A 461 6.56 0.98 -34.43
N THR A 462 5.42 1.15 -33.75
CA THR A 462 4.41 2.16 -34.07
C THR A 462 4.38 3.21 -32.99
N ILE A 463 4.59 4.48 -33.34
CA ILE A 463 4.50 5.62 -32.40
C ILE A 463 3.28 6.45 -32.74
N GLN A 464 2.45 6.71 -31.74
CA GLN A 464 1.30 7.60 -31.83
C GLN A 464 1.39 8.70 -30.78
N VAL A 465 1.42 9.95 -31.25
CA VAL A 465 1.48 11.14 -30.40
C VAL A 465 0.14 11.86 -30.42
N LEU A 466 -0.37 12.19 -29.24
CA LEU A 466 -1.65 12.87 -29.02
C LEU A 466 -1.41 14.28 -28.47
N PRO A 467 -1.53 15.33 -29.30
CA PRO A 467 -1.49 16.72 -28.84
C PRO A 467 -2.67 17.05 -27.93
N GLY A 468 -2.48 17.86 -26.88
CA GLY A 468 -3.53 18.23 -25.94
C GLY A 468 -3.84 17.18 -24.87
N VAL A 469 -3.09 16.07 -24.86
CA VAL A 469 -3.26 14.94 -23.93
C VAL A 469 -2.04 14.84 -23.02
N GLY A 470 -2.28 14.57 -21.75
CA GLY A 470 -1.31 14.47 -20.68
C GLY A 470 -0.76 13.05 -20.44
N HIS A 471 -0.55 12.71 -19.17
CA HIS A 471 0.18 11.51 -18.74
C HIS A 471 -0.59 10.20 -18.90
N GLY A 472 -1.92 10.26 -18.86
CA GLY A 472 -2.79 9.08 -18.92
C GLY A 472 -3.69 9.08 -20.15
N PRO A 473 -3.17 9.00 -21.39
CA PRO A 473 -3.99 9.04 -22.61
C PRO A 473 -5.19 8.09 -22.60
N HIS A 474 -5.02 6.87 -22.06
CA HIS A 474 -6.08 5.87 -21.97
C HIS A 474 -7.28 6.28 -21.09
N ARG A 475 -7.10 7.26 -20.20
CA ARG A 475 -8.17 7.87 -19.39
C ARG A 475 -8.65 9.20 -19.95
N GLU A 476 -7.73 9.98 -20.49
CA GLU A 476 -7.96 11.35 -20.96
C GLU A 476 -8.60 11.42 -22.35
N ALA A 477 -8.25 10.49 -23.24
CA ALA A 477 -8.74 10.40 -24.62
C ALA A 477 -9.10 8.95 -25.00
N PRO A 478 -9.93 8.26 -24.19
CA PRO A 478 -10.22 6.84 -24.38
C PRO A 478 -10.88 6.51 -25.72
N GLU A 479 -11.63 7.46 -26.29
CA GLU A 479 -12.28 7.37 -27.59
C GLU A 479 -11.29 7.29 -28.76
N PHE A 480 -10.04 7.71 -28.56
CA PHE A 480 -8.97 7.56 -29.54
C PHE A 480 -8.03 6.42 -29.20
N VAL A 481 -7.68 6.27 -27.91
CA VAL A 481 -6.67 5.30 -27.47
C VAL A 481 -7.19 3.87 -27.55
N THR A 482 -8.40 3.60 -27.08
CA THR A 482 -8.90 2.21 -27.02
C THR A 482 -9.16 1.62 -28.41
N PRO A 483 -9.87 2.30 -29.33
CA PRO A 483 -10.06 1.76 -30.68
C PRO A 483 -8.74 1.56 -31.41
N ARG A 484 -7.75 2.43 -31.15
CA ARG A 484 -6.42 2.31 -31.73
C ARG A 484 -5.68 1.07 -31.25
N ILE A 485 -5.70 0.79 -29.95
CA ILE A 485 -5.10 -0.43 -29.40
C ILE A 485 -5.76 -1.64 -30.06
N LEU A 486 -7.10 -1.67 -30.11
CA LEU A 486 -7.84 -2.77 -30.71
C LEU A 486 -7.46 -2.98 -32.20
N GLU A 487 -7.50 -1.92 -33.01
CA GLU A 487 -7.11 -1.95 -34.42
C GLU A 487 -5.67 -2.48 -34.58
N TRP A 488 -4.73 -1.98 -33.77
CA TRP A 488 -3.34 -2.39 -33.87
C TRP A 488 -3.12 -3.85 -33.49
N LEU A 489 -3.82 -4.36 -32.46
CA LEU A 489 -3.75 -5.78 -32.08
C LEU A 489 -4.28 -6.71 -33.17
N GLU A 490 -5.17 -6.22 -34.04
CA GLU A 490 -5.71 -6.93 -35.19
C GLU A 490 -4.77 -6.89 -36.41
N THR A 491 -3.75 -6.02 -36.41
CA THR A 491 -2.79 -5.98 -37.52
C THR A 491 -1.87 -7.21 -37.52
N GLY A 492 -1.73 -7.82 -38.71
CA GLY A 492 -0.82 -8.95 -38.93
C GLY A 492 -1.26 -10.27 -38.28
N ARG A 493 -2.54 -10.41 -37.91
CA ARG A 493 -3.16 -11.69 -37.55
C ARG A 493 -3.66 -12.46 -38.77
#